data_AF-E0S6Z8-F1
#
_entry.id   AF-E0S6Z8-F1
#
_cell.length_a   1.000
_cell.length_b   1.000
_cell.length_c   1.000
_cell.angle_alpha   90.00
_cell.angle_beta   90.00
_cell.angle_gamma   90.00
#
_symmetry.space_group_name_H-M   'P 1'
#
loop_
_entity.id
_entity.type
_entity.pdbx_description
1 polymer ?
#
loop_
_entity_poly.entity_id
_entity_poly.type
_entity_poly.pdbx_seq_one_letter_code
_entity_poly.pdbx_strand_id
1 'polypeptide(L)'
;MLDEDFDNTRDYEKYLEQEVVVMLRDGRYLYGVMKSFDQFNSITLDKVIERIFHDGKYGERKHELFIVRGENITMIGLKSPEIAEELTQVNFWDLREEIQALQAQTQVG
;
A
#
# COMPACT_ATOMS: atom_id res chain seq x y z
N MET A 1 -29.47 -9.92 20.76
CA MET A 1 -28.68 -8.72 21.09
C MET A 1 -27.75 -8.57 19.91
N LEU A 2 -28.09 -7.66 19.01
CA LEU A 2 -27.26 -7.34 17.85
C LEU A 2 -26.17 -6.43 18.39
N ASP A 3 -24.91 -6.81 18.25
CA ASP A 3 -23.80 -5.96 18.67
C ASP A 3 -23.83 -4.69 17.79
N GLU A 4 -24.25 -3.59 18.40
CA GLU A 4 -24.37 -2.25 17.80
C GLU A 4 -23.00 -1.57 17.64
N ASP A 5 -22.03 -2.23 16.99
CA ASP A 5 -20.71 -1.65 16.70
C ASP A 5 -20.40 -1.65 15.19
N PHE A 6 -21.41 -1.40 14.36
CA PHE A 6 -21.26 -1.20 12.91
C PHE A 6 -21.03 0.29 12.57
N ASP A 7 -20.15 0.97 13.28
CA ASP A 7 -19.62 2.29 12.89
C ASP A 7 -18.29 2.10 12.15
N ASN A 8 -18.38 1.97 10.82
CA ASN A 8 -17.25 1.85 9.89
C ASN A 8 -16.16 2.94 10.07
N THR A 9 -16.43 4.04 10.78
CA THR A 9 -15.45 5.12 11.01
C THR A 9 -14.42 4.76 12.07
N ARG A 10 -14.79 3.95 13.07
CA ARG A 10 -13.92 3.65 14.23
C ARG A 10 -12.94 2.52 13.99
N ASP A 11 -13.14 1.78 12.89
CA ASP A 11 -12.28 0.65 12.53
C ASP A 11 -10.84 1.04 12.23
N TYR A 12 -10.58 2.31 11.89
CA TYR A 12 -9.22 2.78 11.63
C TYR A 12 -8.50 3.37 12.83
N GLU A 13 -9.19 3.61 13.96
CA GLU A 13 -8.54 4.08 15.19
C GLU A 13 -7.42 3.13 15.62
N LYS A 14 -7.59 1.82 15.43
CA LYS A 14 -6.58 0.79 15.74
C LYS A 14 -5.29 0.88 14.91
N TYR A 15 -5.33 1.55 13.76
CA TYR A 15 -4.18 1.72 12.89
C TYR A 15 -3.41 3.02 13.16
N LEU A 16 -4.00 3.98 13.88
CA LEU A 16 -3.34 5.25 14.20
C LEU A 16 -2.05 5.01 14.99
N GLU A 17 -0.99 5.72 14.58
CA GLU A 17 0.37 5.61 15.13
C GLU A 17 0.98 4.19 15.04
N GLN A 18 0.36 3.28 14.28
CA GLN A 18 0.90 1.96 14.00
C GLN A 18 1.59 1.93 12.64
N GLU A 19 2.58 1.04 12.53
CA GLU A 19 3.12 0.64 11.24
C GLU A 19 2.10 -0.22 10.48
N VAL A 20 1.72 0.25 9.30
CA VAL A 20 0.74 -0.41 8.43
C VAL A 20 1.32 -0.70 7.07
N VAL A 21 0.72 -1.69 6.40
CA VAL A 21 0.84 -1.90 4.96
C VAL A 21 -0.49 -1.54 4.30
N VAL A 22 -0.41 -0.78 3.21
CA VAL A 22 -1.56 -0.34 2.43
C VAL A 22 -1.37 -0.84 1.00
N MET A 23 -2.29 -1.69 0.54
CA MET A 23 -2.31 -2.18 -0.83
C MET A 23 -3.16 -1.24 -1.69
N LEU A 24 -2.57 -0.70 -2.76
CA LEU A 24 -3.23 0.18 -3.71
C LEU A 24 -3.83 -0.61 -4.88
N ARG A 25 -4.83 -0.03 -5.53
CA ARG A 25 -5.51 -0.62 -6.70
C ARG A 25 -4.58 -0.92 -7.88
N ASP A 26 -3.48 -0.18 -8.00
CA ASP A 26 -2.48 -0.36 -9.07
C ASP A 26 -1.40 -1.40 -8.72
N GLY A 27 -1.58 -2.15 -7.63
CA GLY A 27 -0.68 -3.23 -7.22
C GLY A 27 0.54 -2.78 -6.40
N ARG A 28 0.63 -1.48 -6.08
CA ARG A 28 1.67 -0.96 -5.20
C ARG A 28 1.34 -1.20 -3.73
N TYR A 29 2.38 -1.35 -2.92
CA TYR A 29 2.30 -1.44 -1.46
C TYR A 29 2.95 -0.22 -0.83
N LEU A 30 2.27 0.42 0.11
CA LEU A 30 2.84 1.49 0.92
C LEU A 30 2.98 1.00 2.36
N TYR A 31 4.20 1.03 2.87
CA TYR A 31 4.50 0.71 4.27
C TYR A 31 4.82 2.01 4.99
N GLY A 32 4.18 2.29 6.12
CA GLY A 32 4.45 3.53 6.87
C GLY A 32 3.65 3.62 8.16
N VAL A 33 3.82 4.72 8.88
CA VAL A 33 3.06 4.98 10.11
C VAL A 33 1.79 5.75 9.77
N MET A 34 0.61 5.23 10.10
CA MET A 34 -0.64 5.96 9.86
C MET A 34 -0.81 7.11 10.85
N LYS A 35 -0.97 8.33 10.33
CA LYS A 35 -1.08 9.56 11.13
C LYS A 35 -2.50 10.10 11.22
N SER A 36 -3.31 9.87 10.19
CA SER A 36 -4.70 10.32 10.17
C SER A 36 -5.52 9.49 9.20
N PHE A 37 -6.83 9.53 9.38
CA PHE A 37 -7.81 9.08 8.40
C PHE A 37 -9.01 10.04 8.40
N ASP A 38 -9.83 9.99 7.36
CA ASP A 38 -11.10 10.73 7.27
C ASP A 38 -12.30 9.81 7.00
N GLN A 39 -13.51 10.37 6.99
CA GLN A 39 -14.77 9.65 6.72
C GLN A 39 -14.87 9.04 5.31
N PHE A 40 -13.96 9.40 4.39
CA PHE A 40 -13.86 8.85 3.04
C PHE A 40 -12.73 7.81 2.94
N ASN A 41 -12.19 7.38 4.08
CA ASN A 41 -11.07 6.44 4.18
C ASN A 41 -9.78 6.93 3.54
N SER A 42 -9.64 8.24 3.30
CA SER A 42 -8.35 8.80 2.91
C SER A 42 -7.43 8.80 4.13
N ILE A 43 -6.16 8.47 3.92
CA ILE A 43 -5.19 8.32 5.01
C ILE A 43 -3.93 9.15 4.76
N THR A 44 -3.27 9.55 5.84
CA THR A 44 -1.93 10.11 5.81
C THR A 44 -0.96 9.10 6.41
N LEU A 45 0.13 8.83 5.71
CA LEU A 45 1.22 7.97 6.15
C LEU A 45 2.50 8.80 6.30
N ASP A 46 3.29 8.50 7.33
CA ASP A 46 4.62 9.05 7.58
C ASP A 46 5.69 7.97 7.41
N LYS A 47 6.91 8.37 7.02
CA LYS A 47 8.09 7.51 6.77
C LYS A 47 7.79 6.34 5.83
N VAL A 48 7.22 6.67 4.67
CA VAL A 48 6.65 5.69 3.75
C VAL A 48 7.71 5.01 2.90
N ILE A 49 7.61 3.69 2.78
CA ILE A 49 8.29 2.89 1.76
C ILE A 49 7.24 2.42 0.76
N GLU A 50 7.33 2.91 -0.47
CA GLU A 50 6.58 2.41 -1.61
C GLU A 50 7.32 1.21 -2.20
N ARG A 51 6.65 0.07 -2.31
CA ARG A 51 7.19 -1.17 -2.85
C ARG A 51 6.33 -1.72 -3.97
N ILE A 52 6.99 -2.22 -5.01
CA ILE A 52 6.38 -2.98 -6.10
C ILE A 52 7.02 -4.35 -6.18
N PHE A 53 6.24 -5.34 -6.58
CA PHE A 53 6.67 -6.72 -6.76
C PHE A 53 6.32 -7.18 -8.17
N HIS A 54 7.27 -7.82 -8.84
CA HIS A 54 7.03 -8.44 -10.14
C HIS A 54 8.09 -9.49 -10.43
N ASP A 55 7.67 -10.66 -10.90
CA ASP A 55 8.54 -11.74 -11.38
C ASP A 55 9.72 -12.09 -10.45
N GLY A 56 9.44 -12.32 -9.17
CA GLY A 56 10.47 -12.64 -8.16
C GLY A 56 11.39 -11.47 -7.81
N LYS A 57 11.09 -10.26 -8.28
CA LYS A 57 11.82 -9.03 -7.96
C LYS A 57 10.97 -8.10 -7.12
N TYR A 58 11.63 -7.20 -6.39
CA TYR A 58 10.99 -6.07 -5.76
C TYR A 58 11.81 -4.79 -5.90
N GLY A 59 11.13 -3.65 -5.93
CA GLY A 59 11.76 -2.32 -5.97
C GLY A 59 11.15 -1.43 -4.91
N GLU A 60 11.97 -0.55 -4.31
CA GLU A 60 11.54 0.34 -3.23
C GLU A 60 11.85 1.82 -3.49
N ARG A 61 10.97 2.69 -2.99
CA ARG A 61 11.14 4.13 -2.97
C ARG A 61 10.64 4.70 -1.65
N LYS A 62 11.42 5.61 -1.04
CA LYS A 62 11.04 6.29 0.21
C LYS A 62 10.29 7.60 -0.05
N HIS A 63 9.33 7.91 0.81
CA HIS A 63 8.64 9.19 0.90
C HIS A 63 8.53 9.60 2.37
N GLU A 64 8.62 10.89 2.68
CA GLU A 64 8.48 11.36 4.07
C GLU A 64 7.00 11.36 4.49
N LEU A 65 6.17 12.19 3.86
CA LEU A 65 4.72 12.26 4.11
C LEU A 65 3.96 11.90 2.84
N PHE A 66 2.97 11.01 2.94
CA PHE A 66 2.19 10.54 1.80
C PHE A 66 0.70 10.51 2.12
N ILE A 67 -0.12 11.14 1.26
CA ILE A 67 -1.58 11.12 1.38
C ILE A 67 -2.14 10.17 0.32
N VAL A 68 -2.97 9.23 0.77
CA VAL A 68 -3.65 8.26 -0.11
C VAL A 68 -5.14 8.53 -0.03
N ARG A 69 -5.79 8.68 -1.19
CA ARG A 69 -7.24 8.80 -1.26
C ARG A 69 -7.91 7.44 -1.09
N GLY A 70 -9.00 7.39 -0.34
CA GLY A 70 -9.67 6.14 0.02
C GLY A 70 -10.08 5.27 -1.17
N GLU A 71 -10.48 5.85 -2.30
CA GLU A 71 -10.89 5.08 -3.49
C GLU A 71 -9.76 4.26 -4.14
N ASN A 72 -8.51 4.62 -3.84
CA ASN A 72 -7.32 3.92 -4.34
C ASN A 72 -6.83 2.83 -3.37
N ILE A 73 -7.38 2.77 -2.15
CA ILE A 73 -7.02 1.77 -1.15
C ILE A 73 -7.82 0.50 -1.40
N THR A 74 -7.13 -0.63 -1.49
CA THR A 74 -7.75 -1.96 -1.58
C THR A 74 -7.79 -2.63 -0.20
N MET A 75 -6.72 -2.52 0.58
CA MET A 75 -6.60 -3.17 1.89
C MET A 75 -5.62 -2.41 2.79
N ILE A 76 -5.87 -2.42 4.11
CA ILE A 76 -4.95 -1.95 5.15
C ILE A 76 -4.69 -3.11 6.13
N GLY A 77 -3.42 -3.40 6.39
CA GLY A 77 -2.98 -4.41 7.35
C GLY A 77 -2.06 -3.82 8.42
N LEU A 78 -2.09 -4.37 9.63
CA LEU A 78 -1.08 -4.10 10.65
C LEU A 78 0.19 -4.87 10.31
N LYS A 79 1.34 -4.22 10.51
CA LYS A 79 2.69 -4.81 10.40
C LYS A 79 3.06 -5.22 8.96
N SER A 80 4.29 -4.91 8.54
CA SER A 80 4.81 -5.39 7.26
C SER A 80 5.09 -6.90 7.34
N PRO A 81 4.68 -7.71 6.34
CA PRO A 81 5.33 -8.99 6.12
C PRO A 81 6.82 -8.78 5.85
N GLU A 82 7.63 -9.74 6.29
CA GLU A 82 9.05 -9.78 5.96
C GLU A 82 9.22 -9.96 4.44
N ILE A 83 10.29 -9.40 3.90
CA ILE A 83 10.62 -9.62 2.48
C ILE A 83 11.11 -11.07 2.39
N ALA A 84 10.47 -11.85 1.54
CA ALA A 84 10.85 -13.24 1.33
C ALA A 84 12.28 -13.32 0.75
N GLU A 85 13.09 -14.24 1.26
CA GLU A 85 14.53 -14.35 0.92
C GLU A 85 14.77 -14.65 -0.57
N GLU A 86 13.80 -15.26 -1.25
CA GLU A 86 13.84 -15.55 -2.67
C GLU A 86 13.68 -14.32 -3.57
N LEU A 87 13.29 -13.17 -3.03
CA LEU A 87 13.06 -11.96 -3.82
C LEU A 87 14.35 -11.17 -4.07
N THR A 88 14.56 -10.77 -5.32
CA THR A 88 15.72 -9.95 -5.70
C THR A 88 15.36 -8.46 -5.68
N GLN A 89 16.12 -7.65 -4.93
CA GLN A 89 15.95 -6.20 -4.96
C GLN A 89 16.52 -5.61 -6.25
N VAL A 90 15.73 -4.79 -6.93
CA VAL A 90 16.12 -4.06 -8.14
C VAL A 90 15.78 -2.57 -8.01
N ASN A 91 16.20 -1.77 -8.99
CA ASN A 91 15.81 -0.36 -9.03
C ASN A 91 14.28 -0.24 -9.20
N PHE A 92 13.68 0.66 -8.42
CA PHE A 92 12.25 0.89 -8.46
C PHE A 92 11.73 1.33 -9.83
N TRP A 93 12.44 2.22 -10.52
CA TRP A 93 12.00 2.77 -11.80
C TRP A 93 12.10 1.74 -12.91
N ASP A 94 13.21 1.00 -12.98
CA ASP A 94 13.41 -0.06 -13.96
C ASP A 94 12.29 -1.12 -13.86
N LEU A 95 11.97 -1.57 -12.64
CA LEU A 95 10.90 -2.55 -12.42
C LEU A 95 9.52 -1.99 -12.73
N ARG A 96 9.28 -0.70 -12.46
CA ARG A 96 8.02 -0.04 -12.78
C ARG A 96 7.82 0.06 -14.29
N GLU A 97 8.87 0.40 -15.04
CA GLU A 97 8.83 0.46 -16.50
C GLU A 97 8.54 -0.93 -17.09
N GLU A 98 9.17 -1.98 -16.56
CA GLU A 98 8.92 -3.39 -16.93
C GLU A 98 7.43 -3.76 -16.76
N ILE A 99 6.84 -3.47 -15.59
CA ILE A 99 5.42 -3.74 -15.31
C ILE A 99 4.49 -2.98 -16.26
N GLN A 100 4.77 -1.69 -16.50
CA GLN A 100 3.95 -0.85 -17.37
C GLN A 100 3.97 -1.32 -18.83
N ALA A 101 5.14 -1.72 -19.34
CA ALA A 101 5.28 -2.24 -20.70
C ALA A 101 4.45 -3.52 -20.92
N LEU A 102 4.40 -4.42 -19.94
CA LEU A 102 3.62 -5.66 -20.00
C LEU A 102 2.10 -5.42 -19.93
N GLN A 103 1.66 -4.50 -19.08
CA GLN A 103 0.24 -4.14 -18.97
C GLN A 103 -0.28 -3.50 -20.27
N ALA A 104 0.54 -2.67 -20.93
CA ALA A 104 0.20 -2.06 -22.20
C ALA A 104 0.00 -3.08 -23.33
N GLN A 105 0.76 -4.18 -23.34
CA GLN A 105 0.63 -5.24 -24.34
C GLN A 105 -0.64 -6.09 -24.17
N THR A 106 -1.12 -6.23 -22.94
CA THR A 106 -2.27 -7.09 -22.60
C THR A 106 -3.63 -6.45 -22.96
N GLN A 107 -3.69 -5.13 -23.12
CA GLN A 107 -4.91 -4.39 -23.46
C GLN A 107 -5.18 -4.27 -24.98
N VAL A 108 -4.31 -4.81 -25.84
CA VAL A 108 -4.41 -4.70 -27.32
C VAL A 108 -4.90 -6.00 -27.98
N GLY A 109 -5.34 -6.99 -27.19
CA GLY A 109 -5.85 -8.28 -27.66
C GLY A 109 -7.36 -8.42 -27.54
#